data_AF-A0A653I0T7-F1
#
_entry.id   AF-A0A653I0T7-F1
#
_cell.length_a   1.000
_cell.length_b   1.000
_cell.length_c   1.000
_cell.angle_alpha   90.00
_cell.angle_beta   90.00
_cell.angle_gamma   90.00
#
_symmetry.space_group_name_H-M   'P 1'
#
loop_
_entity.id
_entity.type
_entity.pdbx_description
1 polymer ?
#
loop_
_entity_poly.entity_id
_entity_poly.type
_entity_poly.pdbx_seq_one_letter_code
_entity_poly.pdbx_strand_id
1 'polypeptide(L)'
;MKSNKLEQQLNFLREIDKLKRVLRQSPLLDQSRKENSAEHSWHLAMYALILSEHAAAQGDELSALWHEFEEGQSDDAQFAKALDRFQPLLINVFTGGGTWVAGHFDQSPTR
;
A
#
# COMPACT_ATOMS: atom_id res chain seq x y z
N MET A 1 31.04 -0.70 8.84
CA MET A 1 30.09 0.41 8.57
C MET A 1 28.72 -0.07 9.02
N LYS A 2 28.14 0.49 10.10
CA LYS A 2 26.80 0.09 10.53
C LYS A 2 25.83 0.49 9.42
N SER A 3 25.29 -0.50 8.70
CA SER A 3 24.21 -0.24 7.77
C SER A 3 23.09 0.45 8.55
N ASN A 4 22.67 1.62 8.07
CA ASN A 4 21.69 2.44 8.76
C ASN A 4 20.36 1.67 8.77
N LYS A 5 19.85 1.29 9.96
CA LYS A 5 18.60 0.53 10.10
C LYS A 5 17.45 1.18 9.31
N LEU A 6 17.38 2.51 9.33
CA LEU A 6 16.36 3.26 8.59
C LEU A 6 16.53 3.10 7.09
N GLU A 7 17.76 3.17 6.58
CA GLU A 7 18.04 2.99 5.16
C GLU A 7 17.63 1.58 4.69
N GLN A 8 17.89 0.54 5.50
CA GLN A 8 17.42 -0.82 5.19
C GLN A 8 15.89 -0.91 5.13
N GLN A 9 15.19 -0.30 6.09
CA GLN A 9 13.73 -0.27 6.12
C GLN A 9 13.16 0.43 4.89
N LEU A 10 13.69 1.61 4.54
CA LEU A 10 13.28 2.37 3.36
C LEU A 10 13.56 1.61 2.07
N ASN A 11 14.72 0.96 1.96
CA ASN A 11 15.05 0.12 0.81
C ASN A 11 14.10 -1.08 0.70
N PHE A 12 13.75 -1.73 1.82
CA PHE A 12 12.76 -2.80 1.81
C PHE A 12 11.40 -2.32 1.31
N LEU A 13 10.91 -1.17 1.79
CA LEU A 13 9.66 -0.56 1.33
C LEU A 13 9.68 -0.28 -0.18
N ARG A 14 10.83 0.16 -0.72
CA ARG A 14 11.02 0.34 -2.16
C ARG A 14 10.99 -0.98 -2.92
N GLU A 15 11.59 -2.03 -2.37
CA GLU A 15 11.63 -3.35 -3.00
C GLU A 15 10.24 -3.99 -3.07
N ILE A 16 9.43 -3.92 -2.01
CA ILE A 16 8.09 -4.50 -2.02
C ILE A 16 7.12 -3.78 -2.97
N ASP A 17 7.34 -2.50 -3.29
CA ASP A 17 6.56 -1.80 -4.31
C ASP A 17 6.61 -2.50 -5.69
N LYS A 18 7.73 -3.20 -5.97
CA LYS A 18 7.89 -3.97 -7.21
C LYS A 18 6.86 -5.11 -7.36
N LEU A 19 6.21 -5.55 -6.28
CA LEU A 19 5.13 -6.56 -6.34
C LEU A 19 3.96 -6.11 -7.22
N LYS A 20 3.75 -4.79 -7.39
CA LYS A 20 2.76 -4.22 -8.32
C LYS A 20 3.06 -4.54 -9.79
N ARG A 21 4.27 -4.99 -10.10
CA ARG A 21 4.71 -5.39 -11.45
C ARG A 21 4.73 -6.91 -11.66
N VAL A 22 4.60 -7.70 -10.58
CA VAL A 22 4.62 -9.15 -10.67
C VAL A 22 3.22 -9.64 -11.05
N LEU A 23 3.02 -9.93 -12.33
CA LEU A 23 1.75 -10.40 -12.87
C LEU A 23 1.48 -11.87 -12.54
N ARG A 24 0.21 -12.18 -12.27
CA ARG A 24 -0.32 -13.52 -12.02
C ARG A 24 -1.03 -14.04 -13.26
N GLN A 25 -1.40 -15.33 -13.28
CA GLN A 25 -2.11 -15.90 -14.44
C GLN A 25 -3.58 -15.47 -14.51
N SER A 26 -4.22 -15.28 -13.36
CA SER A 26 -5.61 -14.87 -13.28
C SER A 26 -5.82 -13.46 -13.83
N PRO A 27 -6.82 -13.24 -14.70
CA PRO A 27 -7.23 -11.90 -15.08
C PRO A 27 -8.01 -11.21 -13.94
N LEU A 28 -8.15 -9.89 -14.03
CA LEU A 28 -9.14 -9.15 -13.25
C LEU A 28 -10.56 -9.62 -13.61
N LEU A 29 -11.54 -9.30 -12.74
CA LEU A 29 -12.94 -9.69 -12.94
C LEU A 29 -13.54 -9.17 -14.25
N ASP A 30 -13.12 -7.97 -14.67
CA ASP A 30 -13.52 -7.36 -15.94
C ASP A 30 -12.70 -7.84 -17.16
N GLN A 31 -11.76 -8.76 -16.93
CA GLN A 31 -10.85 -9.33 -17.92
C GLN A 31 -9.94 -8.31 -18.63
N SER A 32 -9.83 -7.09 -18.12
CA SER A 32 -9.06 -6.01 -18.77
C SER A 32 -7.55 -6.26 -18.82
N ARG A 33 -7.01 -6.93 -17.79
CA ARG A 33 -5.60 -7.31 -17.67
C ARG A 33 -5.40 -8.46 -16.69
N LYS A 34 -4.15 -8.93 -16.57
CA LYS A 34 -3.71 -9.83 -15.50
C LYS A 34 -3.61 -9.09 -14.15
N GLU A 35 -4.02 -9.78 -13.09
CA GLU A 35 -3.85 -9.36 -11.70
C GLU A 35 -2.35 -9.23 -11.34
N ASN A 36 -1.96 -8.26 -10.51
CA ASN A 36 -0.61 -8.23 -9.94
C ASN A 36 -0.55 -8.80 -8.51
N SER A 37 0.64 -9.13 -8.03
CA SER A 37 0.81 -9.81 -6.74
C SER A 37 0.45 -8.96 -5.53
N ALA A 38 0.57 -7.63 -5.61
CA ALA A 38 0.14 -6.72 -4.54
C ALA A 38 -1.40 -6.69 -4.43
N GLU A 39 -2.09 -6.57 -5.56
CA GLU A 39 -3.57 -6.63 -5.63
C GLU A 39 -4.11 -7.95 -5.10
N HIS A 40 -3.48 -9.06 -5.49
CA HIS A 40 -3.86 -10.38 -5.02
C HIS A 40 -3.73 -10.53 -3.51
N SER A 41 -2.63 -10.03 -2.93
CA SER A 41 -2.38 -10.12 -1.49
C SER A 41 -3.42 -9.32 -0.70
N TRP A 42 -3.77 -8.13 -1.19
CA TRP A 42 -4.85 -7.33 -0.63
C TRP A 42 -6.19 -8.06 -0.72
N HIS A 43 -6.52 -8.62 -1.88
CA HIS A 43 -7.80 -9.30 -2.08
C HIS A 43 -7.92 -10.56 -1.21
N LEU A 44 -6.83 -11.31 -1.02
CA LEU A 44 -6.79 -12.46 -0.11
C LEU A 44 -6.98 -12.04 1.36
N ALA A 45 -6.40 -10.90 1.77
CA ALA A 45 -6.67 -10.35 3.09
C ALA A 45 -8.15 -9.97 3.26
N MET A 46 -8.79 -9.40 2.23
CA MET A 46 -10.23 -9.13 2.25
C MET A 46 -11.06 -10.41 2.34
N TYR A 47 -10.67 -11.49 1.65
CA TYR A 47 -11.32 -12.78 1.84
C TYR A 47 -11.22 -13.29 3.27
N ALA A 48 -10.05 -13.18 3.90
CA ALA A 48 -9.88 -13.60 5.30
C ALA A 48 -10.77 -12.80 6.27
N LEU A 49 -10.91 -11.48 6.05
CA LEU A 49 -11.78 -10.62 6.85
C LEU A 49 -13.27 -10.92 6.62
N ILE A 50 -13.70 -11.00 5.36
CA ILE A 50 -15.11 -11.15 4.99
C ILE A 50 -15.63 -12.56 5.30
N LEU A 51 -14.80 -13.58 5.10
CA LEU A 51 -15.15 -14.99 5.32
C LEU A 51 -14.71 -15.49 6.70
N SER A 52 -14.43 -14.56 7.62
CA SER A 52 -13.96 -14.80 8.99
C SER A 52 -14.84 -15.77 9.78
N GLU A 53 -16.16 -15.73 9.56
CA GLU A 53 -17.12 -16.64 10.21
C GLU A 53 -16.84 -18.13 9.96
N HIS A 54 -16.16 -18.46 8.86
CA HIS A 54 -15.78 -19.83 8.52
C HIS A 54 -14.43 -20.27 9.16
N ALA A 55 -13.71 -19.33 9.79
CA ALA A 55 -12.42 -19.55 10.47
C ALA A 55 -12.32 -18.64 11.72
N ALA A 56 -13.33 -18.73 12.59
CA ALA A 56 -13.74 -17.72 13.57
C ALA A 56 -12.61 -17.11 14.43
N ALA A 57 -11.67 -17.92 14.94
CA ALA A 57 -10.71 -17.44 15.93
C ALA A 57 -9.76 -16.34 15.41
N GLN A 58 -9.25 -16.44 14.17
CA GLN A 58 -8.35 -15.42 13.61
C GLN A 58 -9.11 -14.33 12.86
N GLY A 59 -10.27 -14.68 12.29
CA GLY A 59 -11.08 -13.74 11.53
C GLY A 59 -11.68 -12.62 12.38
N ASP A 60 -12.19 -12.95 13.57
CA ASP A 60 -12.77 -11.96 14.50
C ASP A 60 -11.72 -10.96 14.99
N GLU A 61 -10.50 -11.45 15.29
CA GLU A 61 -9.38 -10.60 15.73
C GLU A 61 -8.93 -9.64 14.63
N LEU A 62 -8.75 -10.14 13.39
CA LEU A 62 -8.37 -9.30 12.25
C LEU A 62 -9.46 -8.27 11.91
N SER A 63 -10.74 -8.65 12.02
CA SER A 63 -11.86 -7.73 11.80
C SER A 63 -11.91 -6.63 12.85
N ALA A 64 -11.74 -6.98 14.14
CA ALA A 64 -11.67 -6.01 15.22
C ALA A 64 -10.50 -5.03 15.05
N LEU A 65 -9.31 -5.53 14.69
CA LEU A 65 -8.15 -4.69 14.38
C LEU A 65 -8.40 -3.77 13.18
N TRP A 66 -9.08 -4.25 12.13
CA TRP A 66 -9.44 -3.42 10.98
C TRP A 66 -10.36 -2.26 11.38
N HIS A 67 -11.41 -2.54 12.15
CA HIS A 67 -12.34 -1.51 12.63
C HIS A 67 -11.65 -0.49 13.55
N GLU A 68 -10.80 -0.97 14.47
CA GLU A 68 -10.01 -0.09 15.34
C GLU A 68 -9.07 0.81 14.53
N PHE A 69 -8.36 0.24 13.54
CA PHE A 69 -7.53 1.00 12.62
C PHE A 69 -8.32 2.06 11.85
N GLU A 70 -9.50 1.72 11.32
CA GLU A 70 -10.35 2.65 10.58
C GLU A 70 -10.81 3.82 11.47
N GLU A 71 -11.12 3.55 12.74
CA GLU A 71 -11.53 4.56 13.71
C GLU A 71 -10.36 5.38 14.27
N GLY A 72 -9.13 4.88 14.21
CA GLY A 72 -7.93 5.60 14.65
C GLY A 72 -7.87 5.81 16.17
N GLN A 73 -8.41 4.88 16.94
CA GLN A 73 -8.60 5.05 18.38
C GLN A 73 -7.29 4.89 19.16
N SER A 74 -6.47 3.89 18.81
CA SER A 74 -5.19 3.62 19.44
C SER A 74 -4.05 4.45 18.85
N ASP A 75 -2.96 4.58 19.62
CA ASP A 75 -1.72 5.18 19.15
C ASP A 75 -1.14 4.43 17.93
N ASP A 76 -1.30 3.10 17.89
CA ASP A 76 -0.86 2.27 16.77
C ASP A 76 -1.67 2.56 15.49
N ALA A 77 -3.00 2.70 15.60
CA ALA A 77 -3.85 3.07 14.49
C ALA A 77 -3.55 4.47 13.96
N GLN A 78 -3.32 5.44 14.86
CA GLN A 78 -2.91 6.79 14.48
C GLN A 78 -1.55 6.80 13.79
N PHE A 79 -0.59 6.02 14.29
CA PHE A 79 0.71 5.84 13.65
C PHE A 79 0.57 5.22 12.25
N ALA A 80 -0.22 4.16 12.10
CA ALA A 80 -0.47 3.52 10.81
C ALA A 80 -1.13 4.48 9.80
N LYS A 81 -2.11 5.30 10.23
CA LYS A 81 -2.69 6.37 9.39
C LYS A 81 -1.65 7.45 9.03
N ALA A 82 -0.73 7.78 9.93
CA ALA A 82 0.36 8.69 9.61
C ALA A 82 1.30 8.09 8.55
N LEU A 83 1.58 6.78 8.61
CA LEU A 83 2.35 6.07 7.59
C LEU A 83 1.65 6.08 6.22
N ASP A 84 0.32 5.91 6.18
CA ASP A 84 -0.47 6.00 4.95
C ASP A 84 -0.29 7.39 4.28
N ARG A 85 -0.35 8.46 5.07
CA ARG A 85 -0.09 9.83 4.60
C ARG A 85 1.37 10.08 4.24
N PHE A 86 2.30 9.33 4.82
CA PHE A 86 3.73 9.43 4.51
C PHE A 86 4.09 8.71 3.22
N GLN A 87 3.36 7.66 2.83
CA GLN A 87 3.68 6.85 1.66
C GLN A 87 3.81 7.67 0.35
N PRO A 88 2.93 8.65 0.03
CA PRO A 88 3.10 9.51 -1.14
C PRO A 88 4.41 10.32 -1.13
N LEU A 89 4.86 10.79 0.05
CA LEU A 89 6.13 11.49 0.18
C LEU A 89 7.30 10.54 -0.14
N LEU A 90 7.27 9.32 0.40
CA LEU A 90 8.31 8.32 0.17
C LEU A 90 8.41 7.94 -1.32
N ILE A 91 7.27 7.76 -1.98
CA ILE A 91 7.22 7.52 -3.43
C ILE A 91 7.86 8.67 -4.20
N ASN A 92 7.55 9.93 -3.85
CA ASN A 92 8.15 11.09 -4.49
C ASN A 92 9.66 11.14 -4.30
N VAL A 93 10.16 10.86 -3.09
CA VAL A 93 11.61 10.79 -2.85
C VAL A 93 12.28 9.73 -3.74
N PHE A 94 11.72 8.52 -3.84
CA PHE A 94 12.30 7.45 -4.65
C PHE A 94 12.17 7.62 -6.16
N THR A 95 11.25 8.48 -6.59
CA THR A 95 11.02 8.81 -8.01
C THR A 95 11.63 10.15 -8.42
N GLY A 96 12.38 10.81 -7.54
CA GLY A 96 13.01 12.11 -7.83
C GLY A 96 12.00 13.25 -8.01
N GLY A 97 10.87 13.21 -7.27
CA GLY A 97 9.82 14.21 -7.31
C GLY A 97 8.61 13.86 -8.18
N GLY A 98 8.56 12.66 -8.77
CA GLY A 98 7.44 12.07 -9.53
C GLY A 98 6.18 12.94 -9.74
N THR A 99 5.20 12.82 -8.85
CA THR A 99 3.91 13.52 -8.98
C THR A 99 4.03 15.03 -8.78
N TRP A 100 5.02 15.50 -8.02
CA TRP A 100 5.26 16.92 -7.80
C TRP A 100 5.78 17.56 -9.09
N VAL A 101 6.73 16.92 -9.79
CA VAL A 101 7.24 17.38 -11.08
C VAL A 101 6.16 17.31 -12.16
N ALA A 102 5.38 16.22 -12.22
CA ALA A 102 4.28 16.08 -13.16
C ALA A 102 3.15 17.12 -12.96
N GLY A 103 2.98 17.63 -11.72
CA GLY A 103 2.01 18.67 -11.38
C GLY A 103 2.48 20.11 -11.68
N HIS A 104 3.74 20.32 -12.06
CA HIS A 104 4.18 21.62 -12.59
C HIS A 104 3.68 21.75 -14.02
N PHE A 105 2.46 22.31 -14.17
CA PHE A 105 1.94 22.76 -15.45
C PHE A 105 2.97 23.66 -16.13
N ASP A 106 3.23 23.36 -17.40
CA ASP A 106 3.92 24.23 -18.34
C ASP A 106 3.35 25.66 -18.27
N GLN A 107 4.12 26.61 -17.75
CA GLN A 107 3.80 28.04 -17.81
C GLN A 107 4.17 28.64 -19.18
N SER A 108 4.04 27.87 -20.26
CA SER A 108 4.14 28.43 -21.61
C SER A 108 3.10 29.56 -21.73
N PRO A 109 3.52 30.81 -21.95
CA PRO A 109 2.57 31.88 -22.17
C PRO A 109 1.82 31.52 -23.46
N THR A 110 0.52 31.29 -23.35
CA THR A 110 -0.38 31.24 -24.50
C THR A 110 -0.10 32.47 -25.36
N ARG A 111 0.46 32.23 -26.56
CA ARG A 111 0.66 33.24 -27.60
C ARG A 111 -0.67 33.71 -28.15
#